data_AF-V9IBS7-F1
#
_entry.id   AF-V9IBS7-F1
#
_cell.length_a   1.000
_cell.length_b   1.000
_cell.length_c   1.000
_cell.angle_alpha   90.00
_cell.angle_beta   90.00
_cell.angle_gamma   90.00
#
_symmetry.space_group_name_H-M   'P 1'
#
loop_
_entity.id
_entity.type
_entity.pdbx_description
1 polymer ?
#
loop_
_entity_poly.entity_id
_entity_poly.type
_entity_poly.pdbx_seq_one_letter_code
_entity_poly.pdbx_strand_id
1 'polypeptide(L)'
;MVFTWISVAMMCCPPLLGFQKPIFDREAFICMLDWGNMAAYTITLSILVLGPSVITIVYTYCYIFTMMRRLRSGVLIHDKEYATALSENLSNPSHIMSFVLVMAFWVSWAPYAGLRIYAVVNGPPQVPFLHFAVVWLGVTNSFWKAVVLGTLSPQFRLAARVLCLTLCCRHRRLPPELLGLDDDD
;
A
#
# COMPACT_ATOMS: atom_id res chain seq x y z
N MET A 1 -8.20 -11.08 3.30
CA MET A 1 -6.83 -11.62 3.46
C MET A 1 -6.61 -12.92 2.70
N VAL A 2 -7.44 -13.96 2.87
CA VAL A 2 -7.23 -15.24 2.14
C VAL A 2 -7.26 -15.06 0.62
N PHE A 3 -8.28 -14.38 0.10
CA PHE A 3 -8.41 -14.11 -1.34
C PHE A 3 -7.20 -13.39 -1.94
N THR A 4 -6.66 -12.38 -1.24
CA THR A 4 -5.48 -11.63 -1.70
C THR A 4 -4.21 -12.47 -1.73
N TRP A 5 -4.04 -13.40 -0.78
CA TRP A 5 -2.90 -14.32 -0.80
C TRP A 5 -3.03 -15.36 -1.90
N ILE A 6 -4.23 -15.91 -2.10
CA ILE A 6 -4.51 -16.88 -3.16
C ILE A 6 -4.28 -16.24 -4.54
N SER A 7 -4.79 -15.03 -4.78
CA SER A 7 -4.65 -14.36 -6.08
C SER A 7 -3.20 -14.02 -6.41
N VAL A 8 -2.41 -13.56 -5.42
CA VAL A 8 -0.97 -13.32 -5.61
C VAL A 8 -0.21 -14.63 -5.81
N ALA A 9 -0.54 -15.69 -5.07
CA ALA A 9 0.06 -17.00 -5.28
C ALA A 9 -0.20 -17.50 -6.71
N MET A 10 -1.45 -17.40 -7.19
CA MET A 10 -1.80 -17.77 -8.57
C MET A 10 -1.02 -16.96 -9.62
N MET A 11 -0.81 -15.66 -9.41
CA MET A 11 0.05 -14.85 -10.28
C MET A 11 1.50 -15.32 -10.31
N CYS A 12 2.03 -15.79 -9.18
CA CYS A 12 3.43 -16.22 -9.04
C CYS A 12 3.64 -17.72 -9.33
N CYS A 13 2.58 -18.51 -9.52
CA CYS A 13 2.65 -19.95 -9.75
C CYS A 13 3.20 -20.40 -11.12
N PRO A 14 2.93 -19.73 -12.27
CA PRO A 14 3.39 -20.23 -13.57
C PRO A 14 4.92 -20.45 -13.66
N PRO A 15 5.77 -19.57 -13.11
CA PRO A 15 7.22 -19.81 -13.02
C PRO A 15 7.59 -20.98 -12.09
N LEU A 16 6.89 -21.18 -10.98
CA LEU A 16 7.19 -22.22 -9.97
C LEU A 16 6.86 -23.64 -10.46
N LEU A 17 5.88 -23.76 -11.36
CA LEU A 17 5.48 -25.05 -11.96
C LEU A 17 6.32 -25.40 -13.20
N GLY A 18 7.39 -24.64 -13.48
CA GLY A 18 8.32 -24.91 -14.58
C GLY A 18 7.85 -24.45 -15.96
N PHE A 19 6.74 -23.71 -16.04
CA PHE A 19 6.24 -23.18 -17.31
C PHE A 19 7.08 -22.03 -17.86
N GLN A 20 7.94 -21.41 -17.03
CA GLN A 20 8.90 -20.37 -17.46
C GLN A 20 10.15 -20.33 -16.57
N LYS A 21 11.28 -19.95 -17.18
CA LYS A 21 12.55 -19.70 -16.48
C LYS A 21 12.66 -18.21 -16.12
N PRO A 22 13.07 -17.85 -14.88
CA PRO A 22 13.37 -16.46 -14.55
C PRO A 22 14.54 -15.95 -15.40
N ILE A 23 14.44 -14.71 -15.87
CA ILE A 23 15.46 -14.05 -16.69
C ILE A 23 16.18 -13.03 -15.82
N PHE A 24 17.51 -13.05 -15.87
CA PHE A 24 18.32 -12.04 -15.21
C PHE A 24 18.26 -10.72 -15.97
N ASP A 25 17.64 -9.71 -15.37
CA ASP A 25 17.62 -8.35 -15.90
C ASP A 25 18.98 -7.69 -15.63
N ARG A 26 19.73 -7.44 -16.71
CA ARG A 26 21.07 -6.85 -16.63
C ARG A 26 21.06 -5.35 -16.33
N GLU A 27 19.96 -4.66 -16.60
CA GLU A 27 19.85 -3.23 -16.37
C GLU A 27 19.51 -2.94 -14.90
N ALA A 28 18.63 -3.76 -14.31
CA ALA A 28 18.21 -3.63 -12.93
C ALA A 28 19.03 -4.49 -11.94
N PHE A 29 19.88 -5.39 -12.44
CA PHE A 29 20.67 -6.37 -11.66
C PHE A 29 19.82 -7.29 -10.78
N ILE A 30 18.66 -7.72 -11.28
CA ILE A 30 17.70 -8.54 -10.54
C ILE A 30 17.12 -9.64 -11.44
N CYS A 31 16.89 -10.83 -10.88
CA CYS A 31 16.14 -11.88 -11.56
C CYS A 31 14.66 -11.49 -11.61
N MET A 32 14.12 -11.28 -12.81
CA MET A 32 12.71 -11.00 -13.02
C MET A 32 12.02 -12.16 -13.73
N LEU A 33 10.73 -12.26 -13.50
CA LEU A 33 9.86 -13.13 -14.28
C LEU A 33 9.75 -12.58 -15.69
N ASP A 34 9.73 -13.45 -16.68
CA ASP A 34 9.45 -13.06 -18.06
C ASP A 34 7.94 -13.00 -18.28
N TRP A 35 7.37 -11.81 -18.36
CA TRP A 35 5.91 -11.65 -18.53
C TRP A 35 5.49 -11.89 -19.99
N GLY A 36 6.42 -12.01 -20.94
CA GLY A 36 6.13 -12.06 -22.37
C GLY A 36 5.34 -13.30 -22.80
N ASN A 37 5.73 -14.49 -22.33
CA ASN A 37 5.10 -15.75 -22.75
C ASN A 37 3.69 -15.96 -22.15
N MET A 38 3.38 -15.31 -21.03
CA MET A 38 2.11 -15.43 -20.30
C MET A 38 1.42 -14.07 -20.12
N ALA A 39 1.70 -13.11 -21.02
CA ALA A 39 1.23 -11.73 -20.89
C ALA A 39 -0.29 -11.67 -20.75
N ALA A 40 -1.04 -12.44 -21.56
CA ALA A 40 -2.49 -12.47 -21.50
C ALA A 40 -3.02 -12.97 -20.14
N TYR A 41 -2.43 -14.03 -19.57
CA TYR A 41 -2.81 -14.55 -18.25
C TYR A 41 -2.54 -13.53 -17.16
N THR A 42 -1.33 -12.98 -17.11
CA THR A 42 -0.94 -12.07 -16.03
C THR A 42 -1.65 -10.73 -16.13
N ILE A 43 -1.90 -10.21 -17.35
CA ILE A 43 -2.67 -8.99 -17.58
C ILE A 43 -4.13 -9.18 -17.15
N THR A 44 -4.78 -10.26 -17.58
CA THR A 44 -6.20 -10.50 -17.24
C THR A 44 -6.40 -10.66 -15.74
N LEU A 45 -5.56 -11.46 -15.07
CA LEU A 45 -5.61 -11.63 -13.62
C LEU A 45 -5.29 -10.32 -12.89
N SER A 46 -4.34 -9.52 -13.39
CA SER A 46 -4.03 -8.19 -12.84
C SER A 46 -5.21 -7.25 -12.94
N ILE A 47 -5.87 -7.17 -14.10
CA ILE A 47 -7.04 -6.30 -14.29
C ILE A 47 -8.19 -6.73 -13.38
N LEU A 48 -8.44 -8.04 -13.27
CA LEU A 48 -9.55 -8.58 -12.48
C LEU A 48 -9.37 -8.34 -10.97
N VAL A 49 -8.12 -8.33 -10.47
CA VAL A 49 -7.82 -8.10 -9.04
C VAL A 49 -7.57 -6.62 -8.75
N LEU A 50 -6.71 -5.96 -9.53
CA LEU A 50 -6.33 -4.58 -9.31
C LEU A 50 -7.44 -3.62 -9.73
N GLY A 51 -8.14 -3.88 -10.84
CA GLY A 51 -9.17 -2.99 -11.37
C GLY A 51 -10.24 -2.61 -10.33
N PRO A 52 -10.97 -3.58 -9.74
CA PRO A 52 -11.95 -3.30 -8.69
C PRO A 52 -11.33 -2.63 -7.47
N SER A 53 -10.09 -3.00 -7.12
CA SER A 53 -9.37 -2.40 -5.98
C SER A 53 -9.09 -0.92 -6.21
N VAL A 54 -8.57 -0.54 -7.38
CA VAL A 54 -8.29 0.86 -7.74
C VAL A 54 -9.59 1.66 -7.78
N ILE A 55 -10.63 1.14 -8.43
CA ILE A 55 -11.94 1.81 -8.50
C ILE A 55 -12.49 2.07 -7.10
N THR A 56 -12.46 1.06 -6.22
CA THR A 56 -12.92 1.19 -4.84
C THR A 56 -12.12 2.24 -4.07
N ILE A 57 -10.79 2.22 -4.18
CA ILE A 57 -9.91 3.19 -3.54
C ILE A 57 -10.23 4.62 -4.01
N VAL A 58 -10.34 4.84 -5.32
CA VAL A 58 -10.64 6.16 -5.89
C VAL A 58 -12.01 6.63 -5.42
N TYR A 59 -13.03 5.80 -5.54
CA TYR A 59 -14.40 6.13 -5.12
C TYR A 59 -14.47 6.48 -3.63
N THR A 60 -13.90 5.64 -2.77
CA THR A 60 -13.94 5.83 -1.31
C THR A 60 -13.20 7.08 -0.87
N TYR A 61 -11.98 7.33 -1.38
CA TYR A 61 -11.25 8.54 -1.01
C TYR A 61 -11.89 9.81 -1.60
N CYS A 62 -12.40 9.78 -2.84
CA CYS A 62 -13.17 10.90 -3.39
C CYS A 62 -14.38 11.23 -2.51
N TYR A 63 -15.11 10.21 -2.06
CA TYR A 63 -16.23 10.38 -1.12
C TYR A 63 -15.76 11.00 0.20
N ILE A 64 -14.73 10.43 0.84
CA ILE A 64 -14.15 10.91 2.10
C ILE A 64 -13.73 12.39 1.99
N PHE A 65 -12.94 12.75 0.96
CA PHE A 65 -12.49 14.14 0.77
C PHE A 65 -13.66 15.09 0.49
N THR A 66 -14.67 14.66 -0.26
CA THR A 66 -15.86 15.47 -0.53
C THR A 66 -16.66 15.69 0.76
N MET A 67 -16.84 14.65 1.58
CA MET A 67 -17.54 14.77 2.85
C MET A 67 -16.78 15.64 3.86
N MET A 68 -15.45 15.50 3.96
CA MET A 68 -14.62 16.41 4.78
C MET A 68 -14.81 17.87 4.38
N ARG A 69 -14.81 18.16 3.08
CA ARG A 69 -15.02 19.53 2.58
C ARG A 69 -16.42 20.04 2.96
N ARG A 70 -17.46 19.22 2.79
CA ARG A 70 -18.84 19.60 3.15
C ARG A 70 -19.00 19.88 4.65
N LEU A 71 -18.43 19.02 5.51
CA LEU A 71 -18.41 19.21 6.96
C LEU A 71 -17.68 20.50 7.35
N ARG A 72 -16.50 20.75 6.75
CA ARG A 72 -15.70 21.96 7.05
C ARG A 72 -16.36 23.24 6.55
N SER A 73 -17.11 23.18 5.45
CA SER A 73 -17.87 24.31 4.92
C SER A 73 -19.15 24.60 5.71
N GLY A 74 -19.47 23.83 6.76
CA GLY A 74 -20.65 24.07 7.61
C GLY A 74 -21.98 23.84 6.89
N VAL A 75 -21.99 23.05 5.81
CA VAL A 75 -23.24 22.69 5.11
C VAL A 75 -24.11 21.92 6.11
N LEU A 76 -25.34 22.40 6.31
CA LEU A 76 -26.28 21.85 7.28
C LEU A 76 -26.69 20.44 6.81
N ILE A 77 -26.01 19.43 7.35
CA ILE A 77 -26.41 18.03 7.19
C ILE A 77 -27.70 17.88 8.01
N HIS A 78 -28.78 17.51 7.32
CA HIS A 78 -30.15 17.53 7.88
C HIS A 78 -30.28 16.65 9.14
N ASP A 79 -29.48 15.58 9.22
CA ASP A 79 -29.43 14.65 10.34
C ASP A 79 -28.21 14.90 11.24
N LYS A 80 -28.46 15.45 12.44
CA LYS A 80 -27.41 15.74 13.44
C LYS A 80 -26.70 14.48 13.94
N GLU A 81 -27.41 13.36 14.08
CA GLU A 81 -26.82 12.09 14.50
C GLU A 81 -25.87 11.55 13.42
N TYR A 82 -26.30 11.58 12.16
CA TYR A 82 -25.46 11.18 11.03
C TYR A 82 -24.23 12.08 10.90
N ALA A 83 -24.38 13.41 11.05
CA ALA A 83 -23.27 14.35 11.00
C ALA A 83 -22.23 14.09 12.10
N THR A 84 -22.68 13.79 13.32
CA THR A 84 -21.81 13.48 14.46
C THR A 84 -21.04 12.18 14.23
N ALA A 85 -21.75 11.09 13.90
CA ALA A 85 -21.13 9.79 13.63
C ALA A 85 -20.13 9.87 12.46
N LEU A 86 -20.47 10.63 11.41
CA LEU A 86 -19.57 10.86 10.28
C LEU A 86 -18.32 11.64 10.73
N SER A 87 -18.47 12.73 11.48
CA SER A 87 -17.33 13.52 11.96
C SER A 87 -16.37 12.73 12.85
N GLU A 88 -16.91 11.85 13.70
CA GLU A 88 -16.13 10.98 14.56
C GLU A 88 -15.34 9.97 13.73
N ASN A 89 -15.98 9.28 12.78
CA ASN A 89 -15.30 8.35 11.88
C ASN A 89 -14.19 9.06 11.06
N LEU A 90 -14.46 10.24 10.52
CA LEU A 90 -13.47 11.00 9.75
C LEU A 90 -12.34 11.59 10.60
N SER A 91 -12.56 11.77 11.91
CA SER A 91 -11.50 12.19 12.85
C SER A 91 -10.46 11.08 13.08
N ASN A 92 -10.77 9.83 12.70
CA ASN A 92 -9.85 8.71 12.87
C ASN A 92 -8.59 8.88 11.99
N PRO A 93 -7.39 8.99 12.58
CA PRO A 93 -6.14 9.21 11.85
C PRO A 93 -5.77 8.05 10.91
N SER A 94 -6.39 6.88 11.08
CA SER A 94 -6.15 5.68 10.28
C SER A 94 -6.49 5.88 8.81
N HIS A 95 -7.47 6.72 8.48
CA HIS A 95 -7.83 7.01 7.09
C HIS A 95 -6.71 7.78 6.36
N ILE A 96 -6.08 8.74 7.04
CA ILE A 96 -4.97 9.51 6.48
C ILE A 96 -3.73 8.62 6.32
N MET A 97 -3.42 7.80 7.33
CA MET A 97 -2.32 6.84 7.24
C MET A 97 -2.51 5.89 6.05
N SER A 98 -3.71 5.31 5.91
CA SER A 98 -4.05 4.42 4.81
C SER A 98 -3.93 5.12 3.46
N PHE A 99 -4.37 6.37 3.37
CA PHE A 99 -4.23 7.18 2.16
C PHE A 99 -2.77 7.39 1.77
N VAL A 100 -1.92 7.77 2.74
CA VAL A 100 -0.48 7.97 2.51
C VAL A 100 0.20 6.68 2.06
N LEU A 101 -0.16 5.53 2.64
CA LEU A 101 0.36 4.23 2.21
C LEU A 101 -0.03 3.89 0.76
N VAL A 102 -1.29 4.16 0.38
CA VAL A 102 -1.76 3.97 -1.00
C VAL A 102 -1.01 4.90 -1.96
N MET A 103 -0.84 6.18 -1.60
CA MET A 103 -0.11 7.13 -2.43
C MET A 103 1.37 6.76 -2.56
N ALA A 104 2.02 6.33 -1.49
CA ALA A 104 3.41 5.86 -1.52
C ALA A 104 3.57 4.65 -2.47
N PHE A 105 2.61 3.73 -2.46
CA PHE A 105 2.58 2.60 -3.40
C PHE A 105 2.52 3.08 -4.86
N TRP A 106 1.58 3.97 -5.19
CA TRP A 106 1.44 4.49 -6.54
C TRP A 106 2.66 5.31 -6.98
N VAL A 107 3.18 6.21 -6.15
CA VAL A 107 4.38 7.00 -6.46
C VAL A 107 5.60 6.10 -6.70
N SER A 108 5.70 4.98 -6.00
CA SER A 108 6.82 4.06 -6.15
C SER A 108 6.71 3.17 -7.40
N TRP A 109 5.51 2.64 -7.69
CA TRP A 109 5.31 1.63 -8.74
C TRP A 109 4.78 2.17 -10.07
N ALA A 110 4.07 3.30 -10.07
CA ALA A 110 3.55 3.91 -11.30
C ALA A 110 4.64 4.30 -12.30
N PRO A 111 5.83 4.81 -11.90
CA PRO A 111 6.91 5.11 -12.84
C PRO A 111 7.38 3.86 -13.59
N TYR A 112 7.54 2.73 -12.90
CA TYR A 112 7.90 1.46 -13.53
C TYR A 112 6.78 0.96 -14.46
N ALA A 113 5.53 0.96 -14.00
CA ALA A 113 4.40 0.55 -14.82
C ALA A 113 4.26 1.41 -16.09
N GLY A 114 4.39 2.73 -15.95
CA GLY A 114 4.37 3.69 -17.06
C GLY A 114 5.52 3.48 -18.03
N LEU A 115 6.74 3.21 -17.53
CA LEU A 115 7.90 2.89 -18.36
C LEU A 115 7.66 1.63 -19.21
N ARG A 116 7.08 0.58 -18.61
CA ARG A 116 6.77 -0.67 -19.32
C ARG A 116 5.68 -0.46 -20.38
N ILE A 117 4.63 0.29 -20.07
CA ILE A 117 3.58 0.65 -21.05
C ILE A 117 4.17 1.47 -22.21
N TYR A 118 4.98 2.48 -21.88
CA TYR A 118 5.66 3.30 -22.88
C TYR A 118 6.55 2.45 -23.80
N ALA A 119 7.35 1.54 -23.22
CA ALA A 119 8.24 0.67 -23.97
C ALA A 119 7.50 -0.26 -24.95
N VAL A 120 6.29 -0.70 -24.61
CA VAL A 120 5.44 -1.50 -25.50
C VAL A 120 4.92 -0.69 -26.69
N VAL A 121 4.61 0.60 -26.51
CA VAL A 121 4.02 1.46 -27.55
C VAL A 121 5.07 2.12 -28.43
N ASN A 122 6.14 2.66 -27.84
CA ASN A 122 7.12 3.51 -28.52
C ASN A 122 8.52 2.86 -28.63
N GLY A 123 8.69 1.65 -28.10
CA GLY A 123 10.00 1.02 -27.93
C GLY A 123 10.75 1.50 -26.67
N PRO A 124 11.85 0.81 -26.30
CA PRO A 124 12.57 1.10 -25.07
C PRO A 124 13.24 2.49 -25.13
N PRO A 125 13.04 3.35 -24.12
CA PRO A 125 13.68 4.66 -24.09
C PRO A 125 15.19 4.52 -23.90
N GLN A 126 15.96 5.29 -24.67
CA GLN A 126 17.43 5.28 -24.65
C GLN A 126 18.00 6.18 -23.54
N VAL A 127 17.43 6.12 -22.33
CA VAL A 127 17.91 6.89 -21.18
C VAL A 127 18.71 5.95 -20.27
N PRO A 128 20.03 6.16 -20.10
CA PRO A 128 20.85 5.32 -19.22
C PRO A 128 20.30 5.30 -17.80
N PHE A 129 20.34 4.13 -17.15
CA PHE A 129 19.92 3.91 -15.76
C PHE A 129 18.44 4.20 -15.45
N LEU A 130 17.61 4.62 -16.42
CA LEU A 130 16.21 4.91 -16.17
C LEU A 130 15.46 3.66 -15.68
N HIS A 131 15.66 2.53 -16.35
CA HIS A 131 15.05 1.25 -15.96
C HIS A 131 15.48 0.82 -14.55
N PHE A 132 16.79 0.90 -14.25
CA PHE A 132 17.33 0.67 -12.92
C PHE A 132 16.64 1.54 -11.86
N ALA A 133 16.60 2.86 -12.08
CA ALA A 133 16.06 3.80 -11.11
C ALA A 133 14.58 3.54 -10.79
N VAL A 134 13.75 3.29 -11.81
CA VAL A 134 12.31 3.07 -11.58
C VAL A 134 12.02 1.71 -10.92
N VAL A 135 12.81 0.67 -11.22
CA VAL A 135 12.66 -0.65 -10.57
C VAL A 135 13.01 -0.53 -9.09
N TRP A 136 14.16 0.07 -8.77
CA TRP A 136 14.61 0.23 -7.39
C TRP A 136 13.74 1.20 -6.60
N LEU A 137 13.17 2.23 -7.23
CA LEU A 137 12.14 3.06 -6.62
C LEU A 137 10.93 2.21 -6.19
N GLY A 138 10.44 1.32 -7.06
CA GLY A 138 9.39 0.35 -6.73
C GLY A 138 9.76 -0.55 -5.54
N VAL A 139 10.99 -1.07 -5.50
CA VAL A 139 11.50 -1.89 -4.40
C VAL A 139 11.53 -1.13 -3.07
N THR A 140 11.89 0.17 -3.08
CA THR A 140 11.91 1.00 -1.86
C THR A 140 10.51 1.27 -1.26
N ASN A 141 9.42 0.90 -1.94
CA ASN A 141 8.06 1.00 -1.40
C ASN A 141 7.90 0.38 0.00
N SER A 142 8.54 -0.77 0.25
CA SER A 142 8.46 -1.44 1.55
C SER A 142 9.08 -0.61 2.68
N PHE A 143 10.13 0.16 2.38
CA PHE A 143 10.75 1.07 3.34
C PHE A 143 9.80 2.21 3.74
N TRP A 144 9.07 2.77 2.78
CA TRP A 144 8.09 3.83 3.05
C TRP A 144 7.00 3.40 4.02
N LYS A 145 6.62 2.11 4.04
CA LYS A 145 5.65 1.60 5.01
C LYS A 145 6.14 1.75 6.45
N ALA A 146 7.41 1.44 6.72
CA ALA A 146 7.99 1.59 8.04
C ALA A 146 8.04 3.07 8.47
N VAL A 147 8.42 3.96 7.56
CA VAL A 147 8.44 5.42 7.81
C VAL A 147 7.02 5.94 8.10
N VAL A 148 6.03 5.55 7.31
CA VAL A 148 4.63 5.97 7.49
C VAL A 148 4.06 5.45 8.80
N LEU A 149 4.25 4.17 9.11
CA LEU A 149 3.80 3.60 10.40
C LEU A 149 4.51 4.28 11.58
N GLY A 150 5.82 4.52 11.48
CA GLY A 150 6.60 5.21 12.51
C GLY A 150 6.21 6.66 12.74
N THR A 151 5.71 7.37 11.73
CA THR A 151 5.37 8.80 11.83
C THR A 151 3.89 9.08 12.03
N LEU A 152 2.99 8.30 11.42
CA LEU A 152 1.55 8.56 11.43
C LEU A 152 0.75 7.64 12.36
N SER A 153 1.27 6.47 12.77
CA SER A 153 0.55 5.57 13.67
C SER A 153 0.96 5.77 15.14
N PRO A 154 0.11 6.38 15.99
CA PRO A 154 0.42 6.54 17.42
C PRO A 154 0.55 5.20 18.12
N GLN A 155 -0.30 4.22 17.77
CA GLN A 155 -0.25 2.86 18.30
C GLN A 155 1.04 2.15 17.93
N PHE A 156 1.49 2.26 16.68
CA PHE A 156 2.76 1.65 16.26
C PHE A 156 3.95 2.26 17.00
N ARG A 157 3.98 3.59 17.18
CA ARG A 157 5.04 4.25 17.97
C ARG A 157 5.05 3.79 19.42
N LEU A 158 3.87 3.62 20.02
CA LEU A 158 3.75 3.14 21.39
C LEU A 158 4.25 1.70 21.51
N ALA A 159 3.77 0.80 20.65
CA ALA A 159 4.21 -0.58 20.61
C ALA A 159 5.72 -0.71 20.34
N ALA A 160 6.27 0.09 19.44
CA ALA A 160 7.72 0.13 19.17
C ALA A 160 8.52 0.59 20.39
N ARG A 161 8.05 1.63 21.10
CA ARG A 161 8.69 2.07 22.36
C ARG A 161 8.62 0.99 23.44
N VAL A 162 7.49 0.32 23.58
CA VAL A 162 7.32 -0.80 24.50
C VAL A 162 8.27 -1.94 24.15
N LEU A 163 8.35 -2.32 22.87
CA LEU A 163 9.28 -3.34 22.39
C LEU A 163 10.75 -2.96 22.65
N CYS A 164 11.13 -1.71 22.40
CA CYS A 164 12.47 -1.23 22.71
C CYS A 164 12.75 -1.27 24.23
N LEU A 165 11.78 -0.88 25.07
CA LEU A 165 11.92 -0.94 26.52
C LEU A 165 11.98 -2.38 27.04
N THR A 166 11.21 -3.32 26.49
CA THR A 166 11.28 -4.72 26.92
C THR A 166 12.58 -5.40 26.49
N LEU A 167 13.12 -5.05 25.31
CA LEU A 167 14.40 -5.56 24.81
C LEU A 167 15.61 -4.93 25.52
N CYS A 168 15.59 -3.62 25.80
CA CYS A 168 16.70 -2.91 26.46
C CYS A 168 16.64 -2.98 28.00
N CYS A 169 15.45 -3.09 28.59
CA CYS A 169 15.21 -3.04 30.03
C CYS A 169 14.35 -4.24 30.47
N ARG A 170 14.91 -5.46 30.40
CA ARG A 170 14.31 -6.78 30.68
C ARG A 170 13.56 -6.97 32.02
N HIS A 171 13.24 -5.91 32.78
CA HIS A 171 12.77 -6.05 34.16
C HIS A 171 11.81 -4.99 34.73
N ARG A 172 11.32 -4.00 33.97
CA ARG A 172 10.29 -3.09 34.51
C ARG A 172 8.92 -3.45 33.96
N ARG A 173 8.03 -3.99 34.81
CA ARG A 173 6.62 -4.24 34.48
C ARG A 173 6.04 -2.96 33.88
N LEU A 174 5.62 -3.03 32.62
CA LEU A 174 4.99 -1.91 31.95
C LEU A 174 3.57 -1.74 32.54
N PRO A 175 3.16 -0.54 32.96
CA PRO A 175 1.81 -0.32 33.49
C PRO A 175 0.74 -0.69 32.45
N PRO A 176 -0.30 -1.45 32.82
CA PRO A 176 -1.38 -1.88 31.91
C PRO A 176 -2.14 -0.71 31.28
N GLU A 177 -2.22 0.44 31.97
CA GLU A 177 -2.82 1.69 31.47
C GLU A 177 -2.18 2.19 30.16
N LEU A 178 -0.90 1.89 29.91
CA LEU A 178 -0.19 2.32 28.70
C LEU A 178 -0.45 1.42 27.49
N LEU A 179 -1.10 0.26 27.68
CA LEU A 179 -1.45 -0.68 26.61
C LEU A 179 -2.87 -0.47 26.09
N GLY A 180 -3.65 0.46 26.66
CA GLY A 180 -5.06 0.65 26.30
C GLY A 180 -5.92 -0.60 26.57
N LEU A 181 -5.46 -1.45 27.49
CA LEU A 181 -6.30 -2.45 28.12
C LEU A 181 -6.97 -1.72 29.27
N ASP A 182 -8.07 -1.02 28.99
CA ASP A 182 -8.96 -0.62 30.06
C ASP A 182 -9.44 -1.91 30.73
N ASP A 183 -9.13 -2.04 32.02
CA ASP A 183 -9.77 -2.99 32.93
C ASP A 183 -11.23 -2.54 33.06
N ASP A 184 -12.08 -2.97 32.12
CA ASP A 184 -13.53 -2.96 32.25
C ASP A 184 -14.06 -4.27 31.61
N ASP A 185 -14.28 -5.26 32.50
CA ASP A 185 -15.05 -6.52 32.39
C ASP A 185 -14.70 -7.57 31.29
#